data_AF-B7G792-F1
#
_entry.id   AF-B7G792-F1
#
_cell.length_a   1.000
_cell.length_b   1.000
_cell.length_c   1.000
_cell.angle_alpha   90.00
_cell.angle_beta   90.00
_cell.angle_gamma   90.00
#
_symmetry.space_group_name_H-M   'P 1'
#
loop_
_entity.id
_entity.type
_entity.pdbx_description
1 polymer ?
#
loop_
_entity_poly.entity_id
_entity_poly.type
_entity_poly.pdbx_seq_one_letter_code
_entity_poly.pdbx_strand_id
1 'polypeptide(L)'
;MLWRSTTNVSQGHVNATLLAFANTKAQTIRQWVEIFYWLQDKRPGDSCRGVTVEYLAEHKVPVVLIERRMEEVVSSEIPDSNTSKVIKQHTQAWVKRILVELGICPFTKTTKMSGQGLMDLGISPGSIAYHSSFAKVDQICFLMADTWEAISDMIAAGPSGKEGVSSILLAAPDFDDDFDLWSGPIFAMLEAGVLAASAEKEVGIVCFHPKYATPDGSSWPGFGHMHSVPRLKTWLLEDEPSCPLSDEEIAAGGAWQRRTPHATINVLRADQLSAAEGRRKSIHLYSENIRKLVGGNGIGSEKLQEDLDRERSIHLSES
;
A
#
# COMPACT_ATOMS: atom_id res chain seq x y z
N MET A 1 -1.95 -19.76 -4.63
CA MET A 1 -3.42 -19.66 -4.63
C MET A 1 -3.84 -19.47 -3.18
N LEU A 2 -4.23 -18.24 -2.82
CA LEU A 2 -4.73 -17.91 -1.50
C LEU A 2 -6.07 -18.63 -1.31
N TRP A 3 -6.20 -19.44 -0.26
CA TRP A 3 -7.45 -20.15 0.02
C TRP A 3 -8.05 -19.60 1.30
N ARG A 4 -9.21 -18.93 1.18
CA ARG A 4 -10.01 -18.51 2.33
C ARG A 4 -10.91 -19.65 2.75
N SER A 5 -10.87 -20.00 4.02
CA SER A 5 -11.94 -20.72 4.70
C SER A 5 -12.36 -19.92 5.93
N THR A 6 -13.48 -19.21 5.84
CA THR A 6 -14.17 -18.66 7.01
C THR A 6 -15.02 -19.75 7.62
N THR A 7 -14.44 -20.55 8.50
CA THR A 7 -15.21 -21.49 9.31
C THR A 7 -15.85 -20.74 10.47
N ASN A 8 -17.19 -20.61 10.45
CA ASN A 8 -17.97 -20.39 11.67
C ASN A 8 -17.81 -21.64 12.54
N VAL A 9 -16.74 -21.70 13.33
CA VAL A 9 -16.57 -22.78 14.31
C VAL A 9 -17.65 -22.57 15.37
N SER A 10 -18.66 -23.43 15.35
CA SER A 10 -19.93 -23.30 16.07
C SER A 10 -19.83 -23.41 17.60
N GLN A 11 -18.69 -23.09 18.22
CA GLN A 11 -18.48 -23.11 19.68
C GLN A 11 -17.60 -21.95 20.21
N GLY A 12 -17.31 -20.95 19.40
CA GLY A 12 -16.62 -19.72 19.79
C GLY A 12 -16.29 -18.92 18.53
N HIS A 13 -16.68 -17.65 18.46
CA HIS A 13 -16.52 -16.85 17.25
C HIS A 13 -15.04 -16.52 17.00
N VAL A 14 -14.32 -17.43 16.33
CA VAL A 14 -12.97 -17.18 15.82
C VAL A 14 -13.09 -16.84 14.34
N ASN A 15 -12.75 -15.60 13.98
CA ASN A 15 -12.61 -15.20 12.57
C ASN A 15 -11.18 -15.49 12.14
N ALA A 16 -10.93 -16.58 11.43
CA ALA A 16 -9.59 -16.90 10.95
C ALA A 16 -9.39 -16.54 9.48
N THR A 17 -8.24 -15.95 9.16
CA THR A 17 -7.73 -15.79 7.79
C THR A 17 -6.64 -16.82 7.56
N LEU A 18 -6.83 -17.66 6.54
CA LEU A 18 -5.86 -18.67 6.14
C LEU A 18 -5.08 -18.18 4.92
N LEU A 19 -3.76 -18.04 5.04
CA LEU A 19 -2.88 -17.71 3.94
C LEU A 19 -2.15 -18.98 3.50
N ALA A 20 -2.66 -19.61 2.44
CA ALA A 20 -2.05 -20.79 1.85
C ALA A 20 -1.07 -20.40 0.73
N PHE A 21 0.19 -20.79 0.91
CA PHE A 21 1.28 -20.43 0.01
C PHE A 21 1.66 -21.63 -0.88
N ALA A 22 0.85 -21.86 -1.91
CA ALA A 22 1.06 -22.96 -2.85
C ALA A 22 2.32 -22.74 -3.70
N ASN A 23 3.13 -23.79 -3.88
CA ASN A 23 4.37 -23.82 -4.67
C ASN A 23 5.56 -23.02 -4.11
N THR A 24 5.50 -22.69 -2.83
CA THR A 24 6.47 -21.83 -2.17
C THR A 24 7.57 -22.62 -1.47
N LYS A 25 8.81 -22.14 -1.55
CA LYS A 25 9.91 -22.69 -0.75
C LYS A 25 9.63 -22.40 0.73
N ALA A 26 9.69 -23.41 1.59
CA ALA A 26 9.47 -23.24 3.04
C ALA A 26 10.31 -22.09 3.66
N GLN A 27 11.48 -21.78 3.07
CA GLN A 27 12.36 -20.68 3.47
C GLN A 27 11.72 -19.29 3.37
N THR A 28 10.90 -18.99 2.36
CA THR A 28 10.32 -17.63 2.22
C THR A 28 9.21 -17.38 3.24
N ILE A 29 8.44 -18.41 3.57
CA ILE A 29 7.44 -18.33 4.66
C ILE A 29 8.12 -18.22 6.00
N ARG A 30 9.25 -18.93 6.19
CA ARG A 30 10.08 -18.76 7.38
C ARG A 30 10.52 -17.31 7.56
N GLN A 31 10.97 -16.63 6.51
CA GLN A 31 11.33 -15.22 6.59
C GLN A 31 10.13 -14.35 7.01
N TRP A 32 8.95 -14.57 6.41
CA TRP A 32 7.74 -13.85 6.77
C TRP A 32 7.39 -14.02 8.26
N VAL A 33 7.47 -15.25 8.76
CA VAL A 33 7.23 -15.62 10.16
C VAL A 33 8.32 -15.08 11.11
N GLU A 34 9.58 -15.07 10.68
CA GLU A 34 10.68 -14.50 11.45
C GLU A 34 10.50 -12.99 11.65
N ILE A 35 9.98 -12.27 10.66
CA ILE A 35 9.65 -10.84 10.82
C ILE A 35 8.54 -10.65 11.86
N PHE A 36 7.52 -11.52 11.87
CA PHE A 36 6.48 -11.51 12.92
C PHE A 36 7.06 -11.71 14.32
N TYR A 37 7.88 -12.74 14.50
CA TYR A 37 8.48 -13.00 15.81
C TYR A 37 9.44 -11.90 16.25
N TRP A 38 10.19 -11.32 15.30
CA TRP A 38 11.03 -10.17 15.59
C TRP A 38 10.20 -8.96 16.04
N LEU A 39 9.06 -8.69 15.38
CA LEU A 39 8.15 -7.62 15.78
C LEU A 39 7.59 -7.84 17.18
N GLN A 40 7.20 -9.09 17.49
CA GLN A 40 6.71 -9.47 18.81
C GLN A 40 7.79 -9.30 19.91
N ASP A 41 9.04 -9.62 19.62
CA ASP A 41 10.17 -9.42 20.54
C ASP A 41 10.47 -7.93 20.77
N LYS A 42 10.44 -7.12 19.70
CA LYS A 42 10.71 -5.68 19.78
C LYS A 42 9.57 -4.87 20.41
N ARG A 43 8.35 -5.39 20.37
CA ARG A 43 7.17 -4.75 20.95
C ARG A 43 6.39 -5.76 21.80
N PRO A 44 6.89 -6.12 23.00
CA PRO A 44 6.33 -7.21 23.81
C PRO A 44 4.95 -6.94 24.45
N GLY A 45 4.36 -5.75 24.22
CA GLY A 45 2.95 -5.45 24.51
C GLY A 45 2.02 -5.59 23.31
N ASP A 46 2.58 -5.71 22.11
CA ASP A 46 1.86 -5.63 20.85
C ASP A 46 1.48 -7.04 20.39
N SER A 47 0.20 -7.38 20.55
CA SER A 47 -0.29 -8.74 20.44
C SER A 47 -0.29 -9.24 18.99
N CYS A 48 0.80 -9.89 18.58
CA CYS A 48 0.72 -10.97 17.57
C CYS A 48 0.03 -12.24 18.15
N ARG A 49 -0.93 -12.07 19.06
CA ARG A 49 -1.73 -13.17 19.59
C ARG A 49 -2.66 -13.64 18.47
N GLY A 50 -2.67 -14.95 18.22
CA GLY A 50 -3.52 -15.54 17.19
C GLY A 50 -2.84 -15.81 15.85
N VAL A 51 -1.54 -15.54 15.68
CA VAL A 51 -0.81 -16.05 14.49
C VAL A 51 -0.23 -17.42 14.81
N THR A 52 -0.70 -18.46 14.12
CA THR A 52 -0.07 -19.78 14.13
C THR A 52 0.40 -20.13 12.73
N VAL A 53 1.58 -20.75 12.66
CA VAL A 53 2.15 -21.23 11.41
C VAL A 53 2.03 -22.74 11.44
N GLU A 54 1.22 -23.27 10.53
CA GLU A 54 0.91 -24.68 10.49
C GLU A 54 1.34 -25.26 9.14
N TYR A 55 1.98 -26.42 9.18
CA TYR A 55 2.23 -27.18 7.98
C TYR A 55 1.06 -28.11 7.73
N LEU A 56 0.21 -27.79 6.75
CA LEU A 56 -0.88 -28.67 6.37
C LEU A 56 -0.32 -29.85 5.56
N ALA A 57 0.00 -30.94 6.27
CA ALA A 57 0.58 -32.15 5.70
C ALA A 57 -0.24 -32.71 4.52
N GLU A 58 -1.56 -32.58 4.59
CA GLU A 58 -2.51 -33.04 3.56
C GLU A 58 -2.33 -32.32 2.23
N HIS A 59 -1.93 -31.04 2.27
CA HIS A 59 -1.75 -30.22 1.08
C HIS A 59 -0.28 -30.05 0.67
N LYS A 60 0.67 -30.59 1.47
CA LYS A 60 2.12 -30.40 1.30
C LYS A 60 2.53 -28.92 1.15
N VAL A 61 1.69 -28.01 1.62
CA VAL A 61 1.94 -26.57 1.57
C VAL A 61 2.02 -26.01 2.98
N PRO A 62 3.03 -25.19 3.27
CA PRO A 62 3.03 -24.37 4.47
C PRO A 62 1.87 -23.36 4.43
N VAL A 63 1.21 -23.19 5.57
CA VAL A 63 0.07 -22.30 5.73
C VAL A 63 0.28 -21.41 6.95
N VAL A 64 -0.10 -20.15 6.80
CA VAL A 64 -0.18 -19.24 7.94
C VAL A 64 -1.65 -19.08 8.29
N LEU A 65 -2.00 -19.44 9.52
CA LEU A 65 -3.30 -19.18 10.11
C LEU A 65 -3.21 -17.89 10.95
N ILE A 66 -4.04 -16.92 10.63
CA ILE A 66 -4.21 -15.70 11.40
C ILE A 66 -5.60 -15.77 12.04
N GLU A 67 -5.66 -16.15 13.31
CA GLU A 67 -6.88 -16.20 14.11
C GLU A 67 -7.18 -14.84 14.74
N ARG A 68 -8.36 -14.27 14.43
CA ARG A 68 -8.93 -13.14 15.18
C ARG A 68 -9.73 -13.72 16.34
N ARG A 69 -9.19 -13.62 17.56
CA ARG A 69 -9.94 -13.94 18.77
C ARG A 69 -10.86 -12.77 19.12
N MET A 70 -12.17 -12.98 19.02
CA MET A 70 -13.15 -11.94 19.33
C MET A 70 -13.17 -11.52 20.81
N GLU A 71 -12.63 -12.35 21.72
CA GLU A 71 -12.64 -12.08 23.17
C GLU A 71 -11.77 -10.87 23.58
N GLU A 72 -10.81 -10.45 22.75
CA GLU A 72 -10.02 -9.22 22.98
C GLU A 72 -10.61 -7.97 22.31
N VAL A 73 -11.73 -8.10 21.57
CA VAL A 73 -12.56 -6.95 21.15
C VAL A 73 -13.45 -6.53 22.34
N VAL A 74 -12.82 -6.27 23.49
CA VAL A 74 -13.49 -5.70 24.65
C VAL A 74 -13.67 -4.21 24.37
N SER A 75 -14.83 -3.84 23.84
CA SER A 75 -15.34 -2.46 23.71
C SER A 75 -14.60 -1.48 22.78
N SER A 76 -13.58 -1.90 22.02
CA SER A 76 -13.11 -1.05 20.91
C SER A 76 -14.18 -1.05 19.83
N GLU A 77 -14.83 0.10 19.68
CA GLU A 77 -15.92 0.37 18.75
C GLU A 77 -15.62 -0.27 17.39
N ILE A 78 -16.46 -1.21 16.96
CA ILE A 78 -16.48 -1.62 15.55
C ILE A 78 -16.60 -0.30 14.79
N PRO A 79 -15.63 0.06 13.93
CA PRO A 79 -15.65 1.32 13.21
C PRO A 79 -17.01 1.44 12.56
N ASP A 80 -17.75 2.48 12.91
CA ASP A 80 -19.08 2.63 12.36
C ASP A 80 -18.96 2.74 10.83
N SER A 81 -20.00 2.33 10.12
CA SER A 81 -20.00 2.38 8.65
C SER A 81 -19.70 3.79 8.11
N ASN A 82 -19.87 4.84 8.93
CA ASN A 82 -19.53 6.21 8.59
C ASN A 82 -18.02 6.42 8.55
N THR A 83 -17.26 5.91 9.50
CA THR A 83 -15.80 6.09 9.57
C THR A 83 -15.12 5.53 8.31
N SER A 84 -15.47 4.31 7.90
CA SER A 84 -14.96 3.73 6.65
C SER A 84 -15.36 4.55 5.42
N LYS A 85 -16.58 5.07 5.40
CA LYS A 85 -17.07 5.94 4.31
C LYS A 85 -16.30 7.26 4.25
N VAL A 86 -15.99 7.88 5.39
CA VAL A 86 -15.19 9.13 5.49
C VAL A 86 -13.76 8.89 4.98
N ILE A 87 -13.08 7.85 5.48
CA ILE A 87 -11.72 7.48 5.02
C ILE A 87 -11.69 7.27 3.51
N LYS A 88 -12.68 6.55 2.97
CA LYS A 88 -12.82 6.34 1.53
C LYS A 88 -13.02 7.65 0.77
N GLN A 89 -13.89 8.53 1.24
CA GLN A 89 -14.14 9.84 0.62
C GLN A 89 -12.87 10.70 0.59
N HIS A 90 -12.11 10.73 1.68
CA HIS A 90 -10.87 11.49 1.76
C HIS A 90 -9.78 10.91 0.86
N THR A 91 -9.64 9.58 0.83
CA THR A 91 -8.74 8.90 -0.09
C THR A 91 -9.12 9.20 -1.55
N GLN A 92 -10.41 9.24 -1.88
CA GLN A 92 -10.88 9.61 -3.21
C GLN A 92 -10.63 11.09 -3.55
N ALA A 93 -10.78 11.99 -2.57
CA ALA A 93 -10.46 13.41 -2.74
C ALA A 93 -8.96 13.60 -3.03
N TRP A 94 -8.10 12.91 -2.29
CA TRP A 94 -6.66 12.87 -2.54
C TRP A 94 -6.34 12.33 -3.94
N VAL A 95 -6.93 11.19 -4.35
CA VAL A 95 -6.75 10.64 -5.70
C VAL A 95 -7.15 11.67 -6.76
N LYS A 96 -8.30 12.33 -6.56
CA LYS A 96 -8.79 13.36 -7.49
C LYS A 96 -7.78 14.49 -7.63
N ARG A 97 -7.32 15.05 -6.51
CA ARG A 97 -6.41 16.19 -6.49
C ARG A 97 -5.04 15.81 -7.03
N ILE A 98 -4.38 14.82 -6.42
CA ILE A 98 -2.99 14.48 -6.70
C ILE A 98 -2.84 13.67 -7.98
N LEU A 99 -3.60 12.58 -8.15
CA LEU A 99 -3.37 11.68 -9.28
C LEU A 99 -4.04 12.18 -10.56
N VAL A 100 -5.25 12.74 -10.45
CA VAL A 100 -6.06 13.13 -11.63
C VAL A 100 -5.81 14.60 -12.02
N GLU A 101 -6.08 15.55 -11.13
CA GLU A 101 -6.04 16.99 -11.46
C GLU A 101 -4.61 17.49 -11.67
N LEU A 102 -3.65 17.07 -10.84
CA LEU A 102 -2.22 17.38 -11.04
C LEU A 102 -1.53 16.45 -12.06
N GLY A 103 -2.15 15.32 -12.38
CA GLY A 103 -1.59 14.34 -13.32
C GLY A 103 -0.28 13.72 -12.84
N ILE A 104 -0.09 13.54 -11.52
CA ILE A 104 1.12 12.91 -10.96
C ILE A 104 1.26 11.44 -11.41
N CYS A 105 0.14 10.75 -11.63
CA CYS A 105 0.09 9.43 -12.24
C CYS A 105 -0.55 9.52 -13.63
N PRO A 106 0.18 9.26 -14.73
CA PRO A 106 -0.37 9.38 -16.08
C PRO A 106 -1.43 8.31 -16.41
N PHE A 107 -1.52 7.26 -15.60
CA PHE A 107 -2.41 6.12 -15.80
C PHE A 107 -3.69 6.18 -14.95
N THR A 108 -3.90 7.27 -14.20
CA THR A 108 -5.09 7.50 -13.37
C THR A 108 -5.74 8.81 -13.79
N LYS A 109 -6.81 8.74 -14.61
CA LYS A 109 -7.53 9.91 -15.13
C LYS A 109 -8.88 10.16 -14.45
N THR A 110 -9.30 9.26 -13.56
CA THR A 110 -10.53 9.39 -12.78
C THR A 110 -10.33 8.80 -11.39
N THR A 111 -11.19 9.16 -10.44
CA THR A 111 -11.23 8.57 -9.08
C THR A 111 -11.81 7.16 -9.03
N LYS A 112 -12.09 6.55 -10.18
CA LYS A 112 -12.75 5.24 -10.26
C LYS A 112 -11.94 4.21 -11.03
N MET A 113 -11.04 4.65 -11.91
CA MET A 113 -10.35 3.78 -12.85
C MET A 113 -8.83 4.02 -12.81
N SER A 114 -8.07 2.93 -12.88
CA SER A 114 -6.61 2.93 -13.05
C SER A 114 -6.22 2.16 -14.33
N GLY A 115 -4.96 2.22 -14.73
CA GLY A 115 -4.46 1.60 -15.95
C GLY A 115 -4.92 2.28 -17.24
N GLN A 116 -5.38 3.54 -17.15
CA GLN A 116 -5.89 4.27 -18.30
C GLN A 116 -4.76 4.68 -19.24
N GLY A 117 -4.95 4.48 -20.55
CA GLY A 117 -3.91 4.78 -21.56
C GLY A 117 -2.90 3.64 -21.77
N LEU A 118 -3.23 2.41 -21.34
CA LEU A 118 -2.46 1.19 -21.64
C LEU A 118 -3.19 0.27 -22.65
N MET A 119 -4.35 0.68 -23.18
CA MET A 119 -5.19 -0.15 -24.05
C MET A 119 -4.50 -0.52 -25.37
N ASP A 120 -3.68 0.36 -25.93
CA ASP A 120 -2.85 0.11 -27.12
C ASP A 120 -1.75 -0.93 -26.86
N LEU A 121 -1.44 -1.22 -25.60
CA LEU A 121 -0.56 -2.32 -25.17
C LEU A 121 -1.33 -3.60 -24.82
N GLY A 122 -2.64 -3.66 -25.14
CA GLY A 122 -3.50 -4.80 -24.83
C GLY A 122 -3.95 -4.88 -23.37
N ILE A 123 -3.65 -3.86 -22.55
CA ILE A 123 -4.00 -3.84 -21.13
C ILE A 123 -5.26 -2.99 -20.93
N SER A 124 -6.32 -3.63 -20.46
CA SER A 124 -7.57 -2.93 -20.17
C SER A 124 -7.47 -2.15 -18.85
N PRO A 125 -8.04 -0.94 -18.76
CA PRO A 125 -8.24 -0.28 -17.48
C PRO A 125 -9.30 -1.01 -16.68
N GLY A 126 -9.23 -0.87 -15.36
CA GLY A 126 -10.17 -1.44 -14.42
C GLY A 126 -10.33 -0.54 -13.20
N SER A 127 -11.19 -0.97 -12.29
CA SER A 127 -11.60 -0.13 -11.16
C SER A 127 -10.51 0.03 -10.11
N ILE A 128 -10.60 1.12 -9.34
CA ILE A 128 -9.84 1.33 -8.11
C ILE A 128 -10.71 0.86 -6.93
N ALA A 129 -10.26 -0.16 -6.22
CA ALA A 129 -10.89 -0.61 -4.99
C ALA A 129 -10.35 0.20 -3.80
N TYR A 130 -11.26 0.85 -3.07
CA TYR A 130 -10.92 1.65 -1.88
C TYR A 130 -11.32 0.88 -0.63
N HIS A 131 -10.32 0.44 0.13
CA HIS A 131 -10.49 -0.32 1.37
C HIS A 131 -9.97 0.45 2.56
N SER A 132 -10.38 0.02 3.76
CA SER A 132 -9.85 0.53 5.03
C SER A 132 -9.55 -0.66 5.93
N SER A 133 -8.36 -0.66 6.52
CA SER A 133 -8.02 -1.52 7.65
C SER A 133 -8.10 -0.71 8.93
N PHE A 134 -8.66 -1.34 9.95
CA PHE A 134 -8.78 -0.77 11.30
C PHE A 134 -7.91 -1.56 12.30
N ALA A 135 -6.96 -2.33 11.76
CA ALA A 135 -5.92 -2.93 12.58
C ALA A 135 -5.15 -1.83 13.31
N LYS A 136 -4.99 -2.01 14.62
CA LYS A 136 -4.13 -1.16 15.43
C LYS A 136 -2.66 -1.45 15.18
N VAL A 137 -1.77 -0.56 15.64
CA VAL A 137 -0.31 -0.70 15.47
C VAL A 137 0.24 -2.01 16.05
N ASP A 138 -0.45 -2.58 17.04
CA ASP A 138 -0.16 -3.85 17.67
C ASP A 138 -0.81 -5.07 16.97
N GLN A 139 -1.64 -4.83 15.95
CA GLN A 139 -2.42 -5.83 15.23
C GLN A 139 -1.95 -5.99 13.77
N ILE A 140 -0.64 -5.93 13.54
CA ILE A 140 -0.04 -6.01 12.19
C ILE A 140 -0.51 -7.26 11.42
N CYS A 141 -0.72 -8.38 12.11
CA CYS A 141 -1.28 -9.59 11.49
C CYS A 141 -2.66 -9.37 10.88
N PHE A 142 -3.51 -8.52 11.49
CA PHE A 142 -4.82 -8.19 10.95
C PHE A 142 -4.71 -7.24 9.76
N LEU A 143 -3.76 -6.29 9.78
CA LEU A 143 -3.44 -5.47 8.59
C LEU A 143 -3.02 -6.35 7.41
N MET A 144 -2.16 -7.35 7.65
CA MET A 144 -1.76 -8.30 6.62
C MET A 144 -2.95 -9.12 6.13
N ALA A 145 -3.81 -9.61 7.03
CA ALA A 145 -5.02 -10.32 6.66
C ALA A 145 -5.95 -9.47 5.77
N ASP A 146 -6.25 -8.23 6.17
CA ASP A 146 -7.08 -7.30 5.38
C ASP A 146 -6.46 -7.04 4.00
N THR A 147 -5.14 -6.89 3.94
CA THR A 147 -4.41 -6.67 2.68
C THR A 147 -4.51 -7.88 1.75
N TRP A 148 -4.27 -9.08 2.28
CA TRP A 148 -4.32 -10.32 1.49
C TRP A 148 -5.75 -10.69 1.06
N GLU A 149 -6.75 -10.39 1.89
CA GLU A 149 -8.16 -10.49 1.48
C GLU A 149 -8.45 -9.58 0.29
N ALA A 150 -8.05 -8.30 0.35
CA ALA A 150 -8.24 -7.38 -0.76
C ALA A 150 -7.50 -7.83 -2.05
N ILE A 151 -6.26 -8.33 -1.92
CA ILE A 151 -5.50 -8.90 -3.05
C ILE A 151 -6.23 -10.11 -3.65
N SER A 152 -6.75 -11.00 -2.81
CA SER A 152 -7.52 -12.16 -3.25
C SER A 152 -8.75 -11.76 -4.06
N ASP A 153 -9.51 -10.78 -3.56
CA ASP A 153 -10.69 -10.25 -4.24
C ASP A 153 -10.34 -9.63 -5.60
N MET A 154 -9.23 -8.89 -5.66
CA MET A 154 -8.70 -8.32 -6.91
C MET A 154 -8.30 -9.38 -7.93
N ILE A 155 -7.65 -10.46 -7.49
CA ILE A 155 -7.29 -11.57 -8.39
C ILE A 155 -8.55 -12.28 -8.89
N ALA A 156 -9.51 -12.55 -8.00
CA ALA A 156 -10.77 -13.21 -8.34
C ALA A 156 -11.63 -12.38 -9.30
N ALA A 157 -11.62 -11.06 -9.16
CA ALA A 157 -12.28 -10.09 -10.05
C ALA A 157 -11.71 -10.10 -11.48
N GLY A 158 -10.44 -10.48 -11.65
CA GLY A 158 -9.77 -10.55 -12.96
C GLY A 158 -9.32 -9.18 -13.53
N PRO A 159 -8.71 -9.18 -14.73
CA PRO A 159 -7.96 -8.04 -15.28
C PRO A 159 -8.77 -6.88 -15.84
N SER A 160 -10.02 -7.08 -16.22
CA SER A 160 -10.71 -6.15 -17.13
C SER A 160 -12.20 -6.10 -16.91
N GLY A 161 -12.81 -4.94 -17.20
CA GLY A 161 -14.26 -4.75 -17.19
C GLY A 161 -14.77 -4.09 -15.91
N LYS A 162 -16.10 -3.98 -15.77
CA LYS A 162 -16.74 -3.31 -14.63
C LYS A 162 -16.49 -4.02 -13.29
N GLU A 163 -16.35 -5.34 -13.34
CA GLU A 163 -16.01 -6.16 -12.18
C GLU A 163 -14.51 -6.26 -11.95
N GLY A 164 -13.67 -5.87 -12.93
CA GLY A 164 -12.22 -5.95 -12.83
C GLY A 164 -11.65 -4.90 -11.87
N VAL A 165 -10.72 -5.31 -11.02
CA VAL A 165 -9.98 -4.42 -10.11
C VAL A 165 -8.55 -4.31 -10.61
N SER A 166 -8.14 -3.08 -10.93
CA SER A 166 -6.80 -2.75 -11.42
C SER A 166 -5.86 -2.33 -10.32
N SER A 167 -6.40 -1.72 -9.27
CA SER A 167 -5.62 -1.27 -8.13
C SER A 167 -6.43 -1.26 -6.85
N ILE A 168 -5.78 -1.50 -5.73
CA ILE A 168 -6.33 -1.38 -4.38
C ILE A 168 -5.64 -0.20 -3.71
N LEU A 169 -6.41 0.67 -3.05
CA LEU A 169 -5.90 1.62 -2.06
C LEU A 169 -6.50 1.24 -0.71
N LEU A 170 -5.71 0.57 0.12
CA LEU A 170 -6.09 0.17 1.48
C LEU A 170 -5.48 1.15 2.48
N ALA A 171 -6.33 2.01 3.05
CA ALA A 171 -5.94 2.98 4.08
C ALA A 171 -5.94 2.34 5.48
N ALA A 172 -4.93 2.63 6.30
CA ALA A 172 -4.76 2.11 7.65
C ALA A 172 -4.43 3.26 8.63
N PRO A 173 -5.43 4.07 9.03
CA PRO A 173 -5.21 5.32 9.76
C PRO A 173 -4.46 5.18 11.09
N ASP A 174 -4.62 4.04 11.77
CA ASP A 174 -3.93 3.77 13.03
C ASP A 174 -2.39 3.75 12.90
N PHE A 175 -1.85 3.67 11.68
CA PHE A 175 -0.41 3.69 11.41
C PHE A 175 0.12 5.06 11.00
N ASP A 176 -0.71 6.10 10.89
CA ASP A 176 -0.34 7.44 10.37
C ASP A 176 0.83 8.10 11.10
N ASP A 177 1.04 7.73 12.37
CA ASP A 177 2.02 8.36 13.23
C ASP A 177 3.34 7.58 13.38
N ASP A 178 3.43 6.35 12.86
CA ASP A 178 4.59 5.45 13.01
C ASP A 178 5.19 5.09 11.64
N PHE A 179 5.86 6.06 11.02
CA PHE A 179 6.48 5.87 9.71
C PHE A 179 7.61 4.83 9.72
N ASP A 180 8.33 4.68 10.82
CA ASP A 180 9.45 3.71 10.89
C ASP A 180 8.92 2.27 10.92
N LEU A 181 7.83 2.02 11.64
CA LEU A 181 7.11 0.75 11.57
C LEU A 181 6.57 0.49 10.17
N TRP A 182 5.98 1.52 9.56
CA TRP A 182 5.37 1.42 8.24
C TRP A 182 6.42 1.13 7.16
N SER A 183 7.47 1.95 7.08
CA SER A 183 8.48 1.91 6.01
C SER A 183 9.52 0.80 6.18
N GLY A 184 9.68 0.24 7.37
CA GLY A 184 10.58 -0.89 7.61
C GLY A 184 9.83 -2.22 7.70
N PRO A 185 9.40 -2.64 8.91
CA PRO A 185 8.81 -3.96 9.12
C PRO A 185 7.59 -4.26 8.25
N ILE A 186 6.63 -3.34 8.10
CA ILE A 186 5.42 -3.58 7.31
C ILE A 186 5.76 -3.81 5.83
N PHE A 187 6.65 -3.01 5.24
CA PHE A 187 7.10 -3.23 3.86
C PHE A 187 7.82 -4.57 3.70
N ALA A 188 8.72 -4.91 4.63
CA ALA A 188 9.43 -6.18 4.60
C ALA A 188 8.47 -7.38 4.66
N MET A 189 7.39 -7.29 5.44
CA MET A 189 6.34 -8.32 5.51
C MET A 189 5.52 -8.40 4.23
N LEU A 190 5.19 -7.27 3.60
CA LEU A 190 4.48 -7.25 2.32
C LEU A 190 5.34 -7.89 1.22
N GLU A 191 6.62 -7.53 1.13
CA GLU A 191 7.56 -8.13 0.18
C GLU A 191 7.70 -9.64 0.42
N ALA A 192 8.02 -10.04 1.65
CA ALA A 192 8.15 -11.45 2.00
C ALA A 192 6.85 -12.22 1.74
N GLY A 193 5.69 -11.59 1.94
CA GLY A 193 4.38 -12.18 1.66
C GLY A 193 4.12 -12.37 0.17
N VAL A 194 4.47 -11.39 -0.68
CA VAL A 194 4.37 -11.51 -2.14
C VAL A 194 5.26 -12.63 -2.67
N LEU A 195 6.51 -12.69 -2.21
CA LEU A 195 7.43 -13.78 -2.54
C LEU A 195 6.92 -15.14 -2.02
N ALA A 196 6.39 -15.16 -0.79
CA ALA A 196 5.78 -16.36 -0.23
C ALA A 196 4.53 -16.78 -1.01
N ALA A 197 3.75 -15.88 -1.58
CA ALA A 197 2.58 -16.20 -2.40
C ALA A 197 2.92 -16.56 -3.85
N SER A 198 4.18 -16.42 -4.26
CA SER A 198 4.58 -16.43 -5.67
C SER A 198 3.69 -15.49 -6.51
N ALA A 199 3.35 -14.34 -5.94
CA ALA A 199 2.39 -13.38 -6.50
C ALA A 199 3.05 -12.22 -7.27
N GLU A 200 4.37 -12.25 -7.47
CA GLU A 200 5.15 -11.21 -8.16
C GLU A 200 4.67 -10.98 -9.59
N LYS A 201 4.12 -12.02 -10.22
CA LYS A 201 3.57 -11.97 -11.58
C LYS A 201 2.12 -11.50 -11.64
N GLU A 202 1.46 -11.38 -10.49
CA GLU A 202 0.05 -11.02 -10.38
C GLU A 202 -0.10 -9.60 -9.86
N VAL A 203 0.70 -9.22 -8.86
CA VAL A 203 0.62 -7.92 -8.19
C VAL A 203 1.99 -7.31 -7.94
N GLY A 204 2.03 -5.98 -7.92
CA GLY A 204 3.09 -5.22 -7.28
C GLY A 204 2.52 -4.31 -6.20
N ILE A 205 3.30 -4.07 -5.16
CA ILE A 205 2.88 -3.28 -4.01
C ILE A 205 3.77 -2.05 -3.89
N VAL A 206 3.12 -0.95 -3.58
CA VAL A 206 3.73 0.34 -3.29
C VAL A 206 3.02 0.86 -2.05
N CYS A 207 3.73 1.36 -1.06
CA CYS A 207 3.04 1.98 0.08
C CYS A 207 3.32 3.48 0.17
N PHE A 208 2.33 4.15 0.72
CA PHE A 208 2.25 5.58 0.91
C PHE A 208 2.09 5.85 2.41
N HIS A 209 2.50 7.03 2.85
CA HIS A 209 2.41 7.40 4.25
C HIS A 209 2.31 8.92 4.41
N PRO A 210 1.54 9.46 5.37
CA PRO A 210 1.42 10.91 5.55
C PRO A 210 2.76 11.58 5.84
N LYS A 211 3.60 10.87 6.61
CA LYS A 211 4.96 11.28 6.97
C LYS A 211 6.05 10.69 6.05
N TYR A 212 5.69 10.23 4.84
CA TYR A 212 6.68 9.59 3.95
C TYR A 212 7.89 10.51 3.72
N ALA A 213 9.08 9.92 3.84
CA ALA A 213 10.36 10.57 3.56
C ALA A 213 11.07 9.85 2.41
N THR A 214 11.63 10.61 1.48
CA THR A 214 12.42 10.06 0.37
C THR A 214 13.70 9.46 0.92
N PRO A 215 14.08 8.23 0.51
CA PRO A 215 15.33 7.63 0.94
C PRO A 215 16.53 8.51 0.57
N ASP A 216 17.45 8.69 1.51
CA ASP A 216 18.67 9.48 1.30
C ASP A 216 19.71 8.77 0.40
N GLY A 217 19.55 7.46 0.19
CA GLY A 217 20.48 6.62 -0.58
C GLY A 217 21.61 6.01 0.25
N SER A 218 21.61 6.18 1.58
CA SER A 218 22.55 5.52 2.49
C SER A 218 22.33 4.00 2.57
N SER A 219 21.11 3.56 2.27
CA SER A 219 20.71 2.16 2.19
C SER A 219 19.86 1.93 0.95
N TRP A 220 19.80 0.67 0.49
CA TRP A 220 18.84 0.28 -0.53
C TRP A 220 17.45 0.32 0.12
N PRO A 221 16.52 1.15 -0.38
CA PRO A 221 15.27 1.37 0.32
C PRO A 221 14.34 0.16 0.23
N GLY A 222 14.48 -0.67 -0.80
CA GLY A 222 13.70 -1.89 -0.89
C GLY A 222 12.49 -1.82 -1.82
N PHE A 223 11.73 -2.90 -1.80
CA PHE A 223 10.51 -3.10 -2.56
C PHE A 223 9.47 -1.99 -2.30
N GLY A 224 8.86 -1.47 -3.36
CA GLY A 224 7.77 -0.49 -3.27
C GLY A 224 8.15 0.95 -2.89
N HIS A 225 9.41 1.21 -2.52
CA HIS A 225 9.86 2.56 -2.13
C HIS A 225 10.02 3.52 -3.31
N MET A 226 10.06 4.82 -2.99
CA MET A 226 10.55 5.86 -3.90
C MET A 226 12.06 5.71 -4.16
N HIS A 227 12.51 6.16 -5.33
CA HIS A 227 13.94 6.27 -5.62
C HIS A 227 14.64 7.24 -4.65
N SER A 228 15.92 7.02 -4.37
CA SER A 228 16.66 7.86 -3.44
C SER A 228 16.91 9.28 -3.96
N VAL A 229 17.16 10.23 -3.05
CA VAL A 229 17.47 11.63 -3.40
C VAL A 229 18.60 11.74 -4.42
N PRO A 230 19.75 11.04 -4.28
CA PRO A 230 20.80 11.08 -5.30
C PRO A 230 20.32 10.61 -6.68
N ARG A 231 19.47 9.57 -6.73
CA ARG A 231 18.94 9.05 -7.99
C ARG A 231 17.96 10.04 -8.64
N LEU A 232 17.07 10.65 -7.85
CA LEU A 232 16.14 11.67 -8.33
C LEU A 232 16.89 12.91 -8.83
N LYS A 233 17.95 13.33 -8.13
CA LYS A 233 18.82 14.43 -8.55
C LYS A 233 19.47 14.15 -9.90
N THR A 234 20.01 12.94 -10.12
CA THR A 234 20.55 12.54 -11.42
C THR A 234 19.51 12.70 -12.53
N TRP A 235 18.28 12.21 -12.33
CA TRP A 235 17.22 12.33 -13.32
C TRP A 235 16.77 13.76 -13.59
N LEU A 236 16.74 14.62 -12.57
CA LEU A 236 16.45 16.04 -12.76
C LEU A 236 17.53 16.74 -13.60
N LEU A 237 18.81 16.46 -13.35
CA LEU A 237 19.91 17.02 -14.12
C LEU A 237 19.96 16.47 -15.56
N GLU A 238 19.54 15.24 -15.78
CA GLU A 238 19.42 14.64 -17.12
C GLU A 238 18.24 15.24 -17.92
N ASP A 239 17.10 15.51 -17.28
CA ASP A 239 15.93 16.14 -17.91
C ASP A 239 16.15 17.65 -18.13
N GLU A 240 16.80 18.32 -17.17
CA GLU A 240 17.05 19.76 -17.16
C GLU A 240 18.40 20.09 -16.48
N PRO A 241 19.51 20.21 -17.24
CA PRO A 241 20.86 20.38 -16.68
C PRO A 241 21.06 21.61 -15.77
N SER A 242 20.22 22.63 -15.92
CA SER A 242 20.24 23.85 -15.10
C SER A 242 19.30 23.79 -13.89
N CYS A 243 18.81 22.60 -13.51
CA CYS A 243 17.82 22.42 -12.45
C CYS A 243 18.18 23.24 -11.19
N PRO A 244 17.35 24.23 -10.81
CA PRO A 244 17.67 25.13 -9.71
C PRO A 244 17.35 24.54 -8.33
N LEU A 245 16.84 23.31 -8.25
CA LEU A 245 16.32 22.74 -7.01
C LEU A 245 17.43 22.25 -6.08
N SER A 246 17.28 22.53 -4.78
CA SER A 246 18.15 22.00 -3.73
C SER A 246 17.88 20.51 -3.45
N ASP A 247 18.78 19.84 -2.74
CA ASP A 247 18.59 18.43 -2.37
C ASP A 247 17.37 18.25 -1.44
N GLU A 248 17.09 19.24 -0.59
CA GLU A 248 15.90 19.28 0.27
C GLU A 248 14.61 19.40 -0.54
N GLU A 249 14.59 20.24 -1.59
CA GLU A 249 13.46 20.35 -2.50
C GLU A 249 13.25 19.06 -3.28
N ILE A 250 14.32 18.43 -3.77
CA ILE A 250 14.26 17.13 -4.45
C ILE A 250 13.70 16.05 -3.51
N ALA A 251 14.18 16.01 -2.26
CA ALA A 251 13.69 15.09 -1.25
C ALA A 251 12.21 15.32 -0.96
N ALA A 252 11.77 16.57 -0.82
CA ALA A 252 10.37 16.92 -0.62
C ALA A 252 9.49 16.53 -1.82
N GLY A 253 9.94 16.79 -3.04
CA GLY A 253 9.22 16.40 -4.27
C GLY A 253 9.10 14.89 -4.46
N GLY A 254 10.13 14.13 -4.07
CA GLY A 254 10.04 12.66 -4.00
C GLY A 254 9.04 12.19 -2.93
N ALA A 255 9.03 12.85 -1.78
CA ALA A 255 8.18 12.48 -0.65
C ALA A 255 6.70 12.74 -0.97
N TRP A 256 6.39 13.90 -1.56
CA TRP A 256 5.01 14.27 -1.93
C TRP A 256 4.38 13.36 -2.98
N GLN A 257 5.16 12.64 -3.77
CA GLN A 257 4.66 11.58 -4.65
C GLN A 257 4.23 10.30 -3.90
N ARG A 258 4.59 10.18 -2.62
CA ARG A 258 4.28 9.05 -1.74
C ARG A 258 3.48 9.42 -0.49
N ARG A 259 3.08 10.69 -0.35
CA ARG A 259 2.24 11.14 0.76
C ARG A 259 0.76 10.98 0.42
N THR A 260 0.05 10.34 1.34
CA THR A 260 -1.40 10.10 1.32
C THR A 260 -2.00 10.53 2.66
N PRO A 261 -3.31 10.82 2.74
CA PRO A 261 -3.93 11.25 3.99
C PRO A 261 -3.71 10.23 5.11
N HIS A 262 -3.84 8.94 4.82
CA HIS A 262 -3.53 7.89 5.77
C HIS A 262 -2.41 6.99 5.26
N ALA A 263 -1.75 6.26 6.15
CA ALA A 263 -0.88 5.16 5.79
C ALA A 263 -1.64 4.23 4.83
N THR A 264 -1.11 4.01 3.62
CA THR A 264 -1.89 3.36 2.55
C THR A 264 -1.05 2.33 1.82
N ILE A 265 -1.56 1.10 1.74
CA ILE A 265 -1.01 0.04 0.89
C ILE A 265 -1.69 0.15 -0.46
N ASN A 266 -0.91 0.43 -1.51
CA ASN A 266 -1.39 0.41 -2.88
C ASN A 266 -0.94 -0.88 -3.55
N VAL A 267 -1.92 -1.67 -4.00
CA VAL A 267 -1.66 -2.87 -4.79
C VAL A 267 -2.03 -2.57 -6.22
N LEU A 268 -1.17 -2.94 -7.15
CA LEU A 268 -1.35 -2.74 -8.59
C LEU A 268 -1.22 -4.08 -9.29
N ARG A 269 -1.97 -4.31 -10.38
CA ARG A 269 -1.75 -5.53 -11.17
C ARG A 269 -0.35 -5.50 -11.79
N ALA A 270 0.34 -6.63 -11.78
CA ALA A 270 1.69 -6.74 -12.33
C ALA A 270 1.72 -6.52 -13.86
N ASP A 271 0.69 -6.96 -14.59
CA ASP A 271 0.56 -6.73 -16.03
C ASP A 271 0.49 -5.22 -16.37
N GLN A 272 -0.31 -4.46 -15.63
CA GLN A 272 -0.42 -3.01 -15.74
C GLN A 272 0.86 -2.30 -15.32
N LEU A 273 1.50 -2.74 -14.22
CA LEU A 273 2.79 -2.22 -13.80
C LEU A 273 3.85 -2.41 -14.90
N SER A 274 3.98 -3.62 -15.44
CA SER A 274 4.95 -3.94 -16.48
C SER A 274 4.70 -3.11 -17.75
N ALA A 275 3.44 -2.99 -18.18
CA ALA A 275 3.09 -2.16 -19.33
C ALA A 275 3.32 -0.66 -19.07
N ALA A 276 2.98 -0.19 -17.87
CA ALA A 276 3.23 1.18 -17.45
C ALA A 276 4.73 1.49 -17.43
N GLU A 277 5.57 0.58 -16.93
CA GLU A 277 7.03 0.72 -16.93
C GLU A 277 7.61 0.76 -18.35
N GLY A 278 7.11 -0.08 -19.26
CA GLY A 278 7.53 -0.06 -20.66
C GLY A 278 7.18 1.24 -21.39
N ARG A 279 6.09 1.91 -20.99
CA ARG A 279 5.68 3.21 -21.57
C ARG A 279 6.28 4.41 -20.85
N ARG A 280 6.55 4.29 -19.56
CA ARG A 280 6.98 5.39 -18.69
C ARG A 280 8.41 5.80 -19.04
N LYS A 281 8.57 7.07 -19.44
CA LYS A 281 9.86 7.74 -19.41
C LYS A 281 10.16 8.13 -17.96
N SER A 282 10.77 7.22 -17.19
CA SER A 282 10.93 7.41 -15.73
C SER A 282 11.60 8.74 -15.38
N ILE A 283 12.69 9.10 -16.09
CA ILE A 283 13.38 10.38 -15.93
C ILE A 283 12.39 11.54 -16.02
N HIS A 284 11.66 11.62 -17.12
CA HIS A 284 10.70 12.69 -17.37
C HIS A 284 9.57 12.71 -16.33
N LEU A 285 8.97 11.55 -16.00
CA LEU A 285 7.87 11.48 -15.05
C LEU A 285 8.27 12.01 -13.67
N TYR A 286 9.37 11.52 -13.11
CA TYR A 286 9.79 11.92 -11.78
C TYR A 286 10.25 13.39 -11.75
N SER A 287 10.97 13.84 -12.78
CA SER A 287 11.42 15.22 -12.90
C SER A 287 10.26 16.21 -13.07
N GLU A 288 9.27 15.88 -13.90
CA GLU A 288 8.05 16.68 -14.06
C GLU A 288 7.23 16.73 -12.77
N ASN A 289 7.05 15.59 -12.09
CA ASN A 289 6.30 15.52 -10.84
C ASN A 289 6.95 16.34 -9.73
N ILE A 290 8.27 16.25 -9.57
CA ILE A 290 9.00 17.06 -8.58
C ILE A 290 8.78 18.56 -8.87
N ARG A 291 8.90 18.99 -10.13
CA ARG A 291 8.68 20.41 -10.49
C ARG A 291 7.24 20.87 -10.24
N LYS A 292 6.24 20.05 -10.57
CA LYS A 292 4.83 20.37 -10.30
C LYS A 292 4.55 20.51 -8.80
N LEU A 293 5.15 19.66 -7.97
CA LEU A 293 4.89 19.62 -6.54
C LEU A 293 5.63 20.71 -5.78
N VAL A 294 6.93 20.88 -6.06
CA VAL A 294 7.82 21.72 -5.23
C VAL A 294 8.73 22.65 -6.03
N GLY A 295 8.63 22.68 -7.37
CA GLY A 295 9.43 23.60 -8.18
C GLY A 295 9.04 25.06 -7.96
N GLY A 296 9.82 26.01 -8.52
CA GLY A 296 9.58 27.45 -8.33
C GLY A 296 8.19 27.96 -8.75
N ASN A 297 7.52 27.27 -9.68
CA ASN A 297 6.13 27.50 -10.08
C ASN A 297 5.20 26.34 -9.69
N GLY A 298 5.66 25.44 -8.82
CA GLY A 298 4.91 24.32 -8.29
C GLY A 298 3.95 24.74 -7.19
N ILE A 299 3.27 23.76 -6.59
CA ILE A 299 2.29 24.00 -5.52
C ILE A 299 2.96 24.50 -4.24
N GLY A 300 4.13 23.95 -3.92
CA GLY A 300 4.87 24.23 -2.70
C GLY A 300 4.47 23.32 -1.54
N SER A 301 5.45 22.95 -0.71
CA SER A 301 5.28 22.00 0.40
C SER A 301 4.28 22.47 1.45
N GLU A 302 4.20 23.76 1.74
CA GLU A 302 3.25 24.33 2.71
C GLU A 302 1.81 24.06 2.27
N LYS A 303 1.48 24.40 1.02
CA LYS A 303 0.14 24.19 0.49
C LYS A 303 -0.23 22.70 0.38
N LEU A 304 0.73 21.88 -0.03
CA LEU A 304 0.56 20.42 -0.06
C LEU A 304 0.27 19.85 1.33
N GLN A 305 0.91 20.39 2.38
CA GLN A 305 0.70 19.99 3.76
C GLN A 305 -0.68 20.42 4.28
N GLU A 306 -1.09 21.66 4.06
CA GLU A 306 -2.44 22.13 4.41
C GLU A 306 -3.53 21.24 3.79
N ASP A 307 -3.38 20.91 2.50
CA ASP A 307 -4.35 20.10 1.78
C ASP A 307 -4.37 18.65 2.31
N LEU A 308 -3.19 18.10 2.64
CA LEU A 308 -3.06 16.78 3.26
C LEU A 308 -3.75 16.75 4.63
N ASP A 309 -3.48 17.74 5.49
CA ASP A 309 -4.05 17.80 6.84
C ASP A 309 -5.57 17.95 6.81
N ARG A 310 -6.12 18.70 5.85
CA ARG A 310 -7.57 18.75 5.60
C ARG A 310 -8.15 17.40 5.17
N GLU A 311 -7.43 16.64 4.36
CA GLU A 311 -7.86 15.29 3.95
C GLU A 311 -7.68 14.26 5.08
N ARG A 312 -6.85 14.57 6.09
CA ARG A 312 -6.62 13.72 7.28
C ARG A 312 -7.67 13.89 8.36
N SER A 313 -8.21 15.09 8.53
CA SER A 313 -9.16 15.37 9.60
C SER A 313 -10.43 14.53 9.42
N ILE A 314 -10.63 13.51 10.25
CA ILE A 314 -11.82 12.63 10.24
C ILE A 314 -13.10 13.39 10.67
N HIS A 315 -12.94 14.61 11.20
CA HIS A 315 -14.08 15.47 11.54
C HIS A 315 -14.77 15.96 10.27
N LEU A 316 -15.93 15.36 9.99
CA LEU A 316 -16.97 15.95 9.17
C LEU A 316 -17.22 17.36 9.72
N SER A 317 -16.74 18.39 9.03
CA SER A 317 -17.34 19.70 9.17
C SER A 317 -18.77 19.56 8.66
N GLU A 318 -19.71 19.29 9.58
CA GLU A 318 -21.11 19.59 9.36
C GLU A 318 -21.21 21.10 9.13
N SER A 319 -21.22 21.49 7.87
CA SER A 319 -21.47 22.86 7.41
C SER A 319 -22.38 22.81 6.19
#